data_AF-A0A957FKJ2-F1
#
_entry.id   AF-A0A957FKJ2-F1
#
_cell.length_a   1.000
_cell.length_b   1.000
_cell.length_c   1.000
_cell.angle_alpha   90.00
_cell.angle_beta   90.00
_cell.angle_gamma   90.00
#
_symmetry.space_group_name_H-M   'P 1'
#
loop_
_entity.id
_entity.type
_entity.pdbx_description
1 polymer ?
#
loop_
_entity_poly.entity_id
_entity_poly.type
_entity_poly.pdbx_seq_one_letter_code
_entity_poly.pdbx_strand_id
1 'polypeptide(L)'
;MKRWFFFMVTAVFLLLVLAACSGPTLTYTVAGTAAEARIAYRDDNGDMVFDTVSLPWEKRISISDPFSYEVNVERNDAQGNVSCAIALNGQEVGRVIGATFAECRGKYQAGQVSLNGRFDQQE
;
A
#
# COMPACT_ATOMS: atom_id res chain seq x y z
N MET A 1 -4.00 26.67 44.07
CA MET A 1 -4.61 26.40 42.73
C MET A 1 -3.58 26.33 41.58
N LYS A 2 -2.30 25.94 41.82
CA LYS A 2 -1.24 25.97 40.77
C LYS A 2 -0.57 24.61 40.52
N ARG A 3 -0.82 23.61 41.38
CA ARG A 3 -0.27 22.23 41.27
C ARG A 3 -1.10 21.31 40.38
N TRP A 4 -2.39 21.60 40.16
CA TRP A 4 -3.29 20.72 39.41
C TRP A 4 -3.15 20.87 37.88
N PHE A 5 -2.90 22.10 37.41
CA PHE A 5 -2.60 22.36 36.00
C PHE A 5 -1.33 21.64 35.52
N PHE A 6 -0.33 21.48 36.38
CA PHE A 6 0.94 20.83 36.01
C PHE A 6 0.79 19.32 35.75
N PHE A 7 -0.09 18.63 36.50
CA PHE A 7 -0.40 17.21 36.29
C PHE A 7 -1.26 16.98 35.04
N MET A 8 -2.13 17.92 34.70
CA MET A 8 -3.01 17.80 33.53
C MET A 8 -2.22 17.94 32.22
N VAL A 9 -1.23 18.84 32.18
CA VAL A 9 -0.37 19.04 30.99
C VAL A 9 0.58 17.86 30.78
N THR A 10 1.11 17.26 31.85
CA THR A 10 1.97 16.05 31.73
C THR A 10 1.17 14.82 31.30
N ALA A 11 -0.09 14.67 31.74
CA ALA A 11 -0.96 13.57 31.30
C ALA A 11 -1.32 13.66 29.80
N VAL A 12 -1.55 14.88 29.28
CA VAL A 12 -1.80 15.10 27.84
C VAL A 12 -0.54 14.83 27.02
N PHE A 13 0.64 15.21 27.52
CA PHE A 13 1.91 14.91 26.84
C PHE A 13 2.23 13.40 26.84
N LEU A 14 1.90 12.67 27.91
CA LEU A 14 2.05 11.20 27.96
C LEU A 14 1.10 10.48 26.99
N LEU A 15 -0.14 10.98 26.83
CA LEU A 15 -1.12 10.42 25.89
C LEU A 15 -0.75 10.67 24.42
N LEU A 16 -0.06 11.78 24.11
CA LEU A 16 0.42 12.09 22.76
C LEU A 16 1.58 11.18 22.31
N VAL A 17 2.41 10.68 23.24
CA VAL A 17 3.56 9.83 22.92
C VAL A 17 3.14 8.38 22.62
N LEU A 18 1.99 7.94 23.13
CA LEU A 18 1.46 6.58 22.92
C LEU A 18 0.88 6.35 21.51
N ALA A 19 0.66 7.40 20.71
CA ALA A 19 0.08 7.29 19.37
C ALA A 19 1.11 6.95 18.27
N ALA A 20 2.41 6.87 18.57
CA ALA A 20 3.48 6.84 17.58
C ALA A 20 4.18 5.46 17.42
N CYS A 21 3.47 4.35 17.65
CA CYS A 21 4.01 2.99 17.48
C CYS A 21 3.29 2.16 16.42
N SER A 22 2.93 2.75 15.27
CA SER A 22 2.64 1.96 14.07
C SER A 22 3.84 2.03 13.13
N GLY A 23 4.27 0.88 12.60
CA GLY A 23 5.31 0.83 11.57
C GLY A 23 4.94 1.68 10.33
N PRO A 24 5.89 1.88 9.39
CA PRO A 24 5.60 2.57 8.14
C PRO A 24 4.38 1.96 7.42
N THR A 25 3.60 2.82 6.78
CA THR A 25 2.40 2.40 6.05
C THR A 25 2.73 2.26 4.57
N LEU A 26 2.57 1.05 4.05
CA LEU A 26 2.63 0.78 2.61
C LEU A 26 1.20 0.79 2.07
N THR A 27 0.98 1.48 0.96
CA THR A 27 -0.32 1.55 0.28
C THR A 27 -0.20 0.94 -1.11
N TYR A 28 -1.06 -0.03 -1.39
CA TYR A 28 -1.29 -0.55 -2.72
C TYR A 28 -2.50 0.14 -3.32
N THR A 29 -2.37 0.62 -4.54
CA THR A 29 -3.49 1.17 -5.30
C THR A 29 -3.57 0.42 -6.62
N VAL A 30 -4.75 -0.12 -6.91
CA VAL A 30 -5.06 -0.76 -8.18
C VAL A 30 -6.13 0.08 -8.87
N ALA A 31 -5.84 0.51 -10.09
CA ALA A 31 -6.73 1.40 -10.85
C ALA A 31 -6.64 1.08 -12.34
N GLY A 32 -7.54 1.66 -13.14
CA GLY A 32 -7.55 1.47 -14.57
C GLY A 32 -8.90 1.84 -15.15
N THR A 33 -9.10 1.59 -16.44
CA THR A 33 -10.39 1.77 -17.11
C THR A 33 -11.24 0.51 -17.13
N ALA A 34 -10.69 -0.65 -16.74
CA ALA A 34 -11.49 -1.83 -16.43
C ALA A 34 -12.37 -1.58 -15.20
N ALA A 35 -13.55 -2.17 -15.16
CA ALA A 35 -14.46 -2.12 -14.02
C ALA A 35 -14.00 -3.06 -12.90
N GLU A 36 -13.44 -4.23 -13.25
CA GLU A 36 -12.99 -5.24 -12.31
C GLU A 36 -11.60 -5.82 -12.66
N ALA A 37 -10.86 -6.23 -11.63
CA ALA A 37 -9.60 -6.93 -11.76
C ALA A 37 -9.48 -8.08 -10.75
N ARG A 38 -8.77 -9.12 -11.16
CA ARG A 38 -8.25 -10.15 -10.25
C ARG A 38 -6.93 -9.64 -9.70
N ILE A 39 -6.79 -9.68 -8.39
CA ILE A 39 -5.59 -9.21 -7.70
C ILE A 39 -4.98 -10.34 -6.88
N ALA A 40 -3.65 -10.33 -6.81
CA ALA A 40 -2.91 -11.10 -5.82
C ALA A 40 -1.93 -10.17 -5.12
N TYR A 41 -1.98 -10.06 -3.79
CA TYR A 41 -1.11 -9.15 -3.04
C TYR A 41 -0.62 -9.74 -1.73
N ARG A 42 0.52 -9.26 -1.22
CA ARG A 42 0.99 -9.60 0.15
C ARG A 42 0.35 -8.71 1.21
N ASP A 43 -0.35 -9.32 2.16
CA ASP A 43 -0.93 -8.60 3.30
C ASP A 43 0.12 -8.18 4.35
N ASP A 44 -0.33 -7.61 5.47
CA ASP A 44 0.50 -7.16 6.58
C ASP A 44 1.26 -8.29 7.30
N ASN A 45 0.80 -9.53 7.17
CA ASN A 45 1.50 -10.72 7.67
C ASN A 45 2.52 -11.27 6.66
N GLY A 46 2.50 -10.76 5.43
CA GLY A 46 3.34 -11.23 4.31
C GLY A 46 2.74 -12.39 3.53
N ASP A 47 1.50 -12.78 3.85
CA ASP A 47 0.78 -13.85 3.18
C ASP A 47 0.18 -13.36 1.86
N MET A 48 0.17 -14.24 0.85
CA MET A 48 -0.45 -13.94 -0.45
C MET A 48 -1.97 -14.09 -0.35
N VAL A 49 -2.68 -13.00 -0.63
CA VAL A 49 -4.13 -12.93 -0.71
C VAL A 49 -4.55 -12.81 -2.17
N PHE A 50 -5.62 -13.50 -2.55
CA PHE A 50 -6.19 -13.49 -3.90
C PHE A 50 -7.64 -13.01 -3.82
N ASP A 51 -8.01 -12.07 -4.69
CA ASP A 51 -9.36 -11.50 -4.70
C ASP A 51 -9.79 -11.02 -6.10
N THR A 52 -11.09 -10.77 -6.28
CA THR A 52 -11.64 -10.05 -7.43
C THR A 52 -12.28 -8.76 -6.93
N VAL A 53 -11.81 -7.62 -7.43
CA VAL A 53 -12.17 -6.31 -6.90
C VAL A 53 -12.65 -5.37 -8.00
N SER A 54 -13.59 -4.51 -7.67
CA SER A 54 -13.94 -3.36 -8.51
C SER A 54 -12.85 -2.29 -8.46
N LEU A 55 -12.62 -1.58 -9.57
CA LEU A 55 -11.63 -0.51 -9.65
C LEU A 55 -12.25 0.88 -9.50
N PRO A 56 -11.57 1.82 -8.83
CA PRO A 56 -10.26 1.68 -8.18
C PRO A 56 -10.36 0.96 -6.81
N TRP A 57 -9.30 0.24 -6.46
CA TRP A 57 -9.13 -0.46 -5.19
C TRP A 57 -7.87 0.04 -4.46
N GLU A 58 -7.95 0.14 -3.13
CA GLU A 58 -6.84 0.56 -2.28
C GLU A 58 -6.71 -0.33 -1.05
N LYS A 59 -5.47 -0.67 -0.68
CA LYS A 59 -5.15 -1.35 0.57
C LYS A 59 -3.97 -0.67 1.26
N ARG A 60 -4.15 -0.34 2.54
CA ARG A 60 -3.09 0.13 3.42
C ARG A 60 -2.71 -0.97 4.39
N ILE A 61 -1.41 -1.19 4.53
CA ILE A 61 -0.84 -2.14 5.48
C ILE A 61 0.26 -1.47 6.28
N SER A 62 0.34 -1.81 7.56
CA SER A 62 1.46 -1.44 8.42
C SER A 62 2.52 -2.51 8.29
N ILE A 63 3.74 -2.13 7.95
CA ILE A 63 4.83 -3.08 7.68
C ILE A 63 6.00 -2.89 8.66
N SER A 64 6.82 -3.91 8.81
CA SER A 64 8.09 -3.87 9.55
C SER A 64 9.29 -3.81 8.58
N ASP A 65 10.45 -3.41 9.08
CA ASP A 65 11.70 -3.49 8.32
C ASP A 65 12.41 -4.82 8.62
N PRO A 66 12.74 -5.67 7.62
CA PRO A 66 12.44 -5.55 6.19
C PRO A 66 11.08 -6.13 5.82
N PHE A 67 10.50 -5.66 4.71
CA PHE A 67 9.26 -6.22 4.15
C PHE A 67 9.36 -6.36 2.64
N SER A 68 8.96 -7.51 2.09
CA SER A 68 8.84 -7.71 0.64
C SER A 68 7.38 -7.62 0.26
N TYR A 69 7.07 -6.83 -0.76
CA TYR A 69 5.71 -6.65 -1.26
C TYR A 69 5.60 -7.12 -2.71
N GLU A 70 4.39 -7.50 -3.08
CA GLU A 70 4.01 -7.95 -4.40
C GLU A 70 2.53 -7.63 -4.60
N VAL A 71 2.18 -7.06 -5.75
CA VAL A 71 0.82 -6.76 -6.19
C VAL A 71 0.73 -7.11 -7.66
N ASN A 72 0.05 -8.21 -7.97
CA ASN A 72 -0.27 -8.63 -9.32
C ASN A 72 -1.71 -8.24 -9.62
N VAL A 73 -1.93 -7.65 -10.79
CA VAL A 73 -3.23 -7.21 -11.25
C VAL A 73 -3.46 -7.76 -12.64
N GLU A 74 -4.54 -8.50 -12.80
CA GLU A 74 -5.01 -9.01 -14.08
C GLU A 74 -6.42 -8.47 -14.34
N ARG A 75 -6.64 -7.91 -15.53
CA ARG A 75 -7.94 -7.39 -15.94
C ARG A 75 -8.96 -8.53 -15.99
N ASN A 76 -10.11 -8.37 -15.31
CA ASN A 76 -11.20 -9.35 -15.37
C ASN A 76 -12.20 -9.05 -16.50
N ASP A 77 -12.09 -7.86 -17.13
CA ASP A 77 -12.93 -7.42 -18.22
C ASP A 77 -12.31 -7.65 -19.61
N ALA A 78 -13.16 -7.64 -20.64
CA ALA A 78 -12.74 -7.75 -22.04
C ALA A 78 -12.02 -6.49 -22.57
N GLN A 79 -12.25 -5.33 -21.95
CA GLN A 79 -11.74 -4.03 -22.39
C GLN A 79 -11.22 -3.20 -21.22
N GLY A 80 -10.42 -2.18 -21.55
CA GLY A 80 -9.80 -1.28 -20.58
C GLY A 80 -8.36 -1.67 -20.26
N ASN A 81 -7.79 -1.02 -19.26
CA ASN A 81 -6.44 -1.28 -18.77
C ASN A 81 -6.44 -1.46 -17.25
N VAL A 82 -5.30 -1.90 -16.73
CA VAL A 82 -5.05 -2.02 -15.30
C VAL A 82 -3.72 -1.37 -14.94
N SER A 83 -3.60 -0.98 -13.68
CA SER A 83 -2.40 -0.37 -13.12
C SER A 83 -2.29 -0.74 -11.65
N CYS A 84 -1.05 -0.86 -11.19
CA CYS A 84 -0.73 -0.92 -9.78
C CYS A 84 0.18 0.27 -9.43
N ALA A 85 0.02 0.79 -8.22
CA ALA A 85 0.90 1.82 -7.67
C ALA A 85 1.21 1.50 -6.22
N ILE A 86 2.41 1.92 -5.80
CA ILE A 86 2.93 1.71 -4.45
C ILE A 86 3.22 3.07 -3.85
N ALA A 87 2.73 3.31 -2.64
CA ALA A 87 3.07 4.49 -1.86
C ALA A 87 3.59 4.12 -0.47
N LEU A 88 4.57 4.88 0.02
CA LEU A 88 5.08 4.77 1.40
C LEU A 88 4.66 6.01 2.17
N ASN A 89 3.97 5.84 3.30
CA ASN A 89 3.49 6.93 4.14
C ASN A 89 2.71 8.00 3.36
N GLY A 90 1.92 7.58 2.37
CA GLY A 90 1.12 8.45 1.51
C GLY A 90 1.87 9.07 0.32
N GLN A 91 3.18 8.87 0.20
CA GLN A 91 3.95 9.35 -0.95
C GLN A 91 4.09 8.24 -2.00
N GLU A 92 3.59 8.48 -3.22
CA GLU A 92 3.72 7.53 -4.33
C GLU A 92 5.21 7.32 -4.68
N VAL A 93 5.62 6.06 -4.69
CA VAL A 93 6.97 5.61 -5.07
C VAL A 93 7.01 5.33 -6.57
N GLY A 94 5.93 4.79 -7.11
CA GLY A 94 5.77 4.64 -8.54
C GLY A 94 4.53 3.83 -8.91
N ARG A 95 4.34 3.72 -10.23
CA ARG A 95 3.17 3.13 -10.86
C ARG A 95 3.56 2.34 -12.10
N VAL A 96 2.87 1.24 -12.31
CA VAL A 96 3.02 0.37 -13.48
C VAL A 96 1.64 0.25 -14.13
N ILE A 97 1.58 0.42 -15.44
CA ILE A 97 0.33 0.38 -16.23
C ILE A 97 0.51 -0.67 -17.31
N GLY A 98 -0.47 -1.55 -17.45
CA GLY A 98 -0.51 -2.59 -18.48
C GLY A 98 -1.90 -2.73 -19.09
N ALA A 99 -1.97 -3.39 -20.24
CA ALA A 99 -3.22 -3.53 -20.98
C ALA A 99 -4.13 -4.59 -20.36
N THR A 100 -3.56 -5.75 -20.04
CA THR A 100 -4.23 -6.86 -19.35
C THR A 100 -3.61 -7.17 -18.01
N PHE A 101 -2.33 -6.82 -17.81
CA PHE A 101 -1.55 -7.22 -16.66
C PHE A 101 -0.60 -6.12 -16.18
N ALA A 102 -0.59 -5.87 -14.87
CA ALA A 102 0.41 -5.03 -14.22
C ALA A 102 0.87 -5.67 -12.91
N GLU A 103 2.18 -5.77 -12.70
CA GLU A 103 2.82 -6.22 -11.47
C GLU A 103 3.64 -5.09 -10.87
N CYS A 104 3.48 -4.89 -9.57
CA CYS A 104 4.31 -4.03 -8.74
C CYS A 104 4.92 -4.89 -7.63
N ARG A 105 6.24 -5.04 -7.63
CA ARG A 105 6.94 -5.80 -6.59
C ARG A 105 8.18 -5.09 -6.12
N GLY A 106 8.59 -5.36 -4.89
CA GLY A 106 9.81 -4.79 -4.36
C GLY A 106 9.99 -5.06 -2.88
N LYS A 107 10.85 -4.26 -2.26
CA LYS A 107 11.19 -4.36 -0.85
C LYS A 107 11.19 -3.00 -0.18
N TYR A 108 10.69 -2.97 1.03
CA TYR A 108 10.98 -1.95 2.03
C TYR A 108 12.16 -2.41 2.87
N GLN A 109 13.22 -1.61 2.90
CA GLN A 109 14.41 -1.88 3.71
C GLN A 109 15.11 -0.57 4.06
N ALA A 110 15.54 -0.41 5.31
CA ALA A 110 16.27 0.75 5.80
C ALA A 110 15.59 2.10 5.49
N GLY A 111 14.25 2.16 5.61
CA GLY A 111 13.48 3.38 5.34
C GLY A 111 13.22 3.67 3.85
N GLN A 112 13.68 2.80 2.94
CA GLN A 112 13.53 3.00 1.50
C GLN A 112 12.63 1.92 0.89
N VAL A 113 11.86 2.31 -0.14
CA VAL A 113 11.08 1.38 -0.97
C VAL A 113 11.70 1.30 -2.34
N SER A 114 11.98 0.07 -2.79
CA SER A 114 12.32 -0.23 -4.18
C SER A 114 11.05 -0.64 -4.93
N LEU A 115 10.92 -0.30 -6.21
CA LEU A 115 9.84 -0.74 -7.09
C LEU A 115 10.43 -1.36 -8.35
N ASN A 116 9.97 -2.56 -8.67
CA ASN A 116 10.21 -3.24 -9.95
C ASN A 116 8.85 -3.57 -10.55
N GLY A 117 8.61 -3.06 -11.76
CA GLY A 117 7.37 -3.27 -12.48
C GLY A 117 7.50 -4.28 -13.60
N ARG A 118 6.44 -5.05 -13.85
CA ARG A 118 6.26 -5.82 -15.10
C ARG A 118 4.86 -5.56 -15.63
N PHE A 119 4.73 -5.53 -16.95
CA PHE A 119 3.45 -5.30 -17.62
C PHE A 119 3.48 -5.93 -19.00
N ASP A 120 2.29 -6.18 -19.55
CA ASP A 120 2.12 -6.53 -20.96
C ASP A 120 2.06 -5.26 -21.82
N GLN A 121 2.71 -5.28 -22.99
CA GLN A 121 2.60 -4.20 -23.97
C GLN A 121 1.36 -4.45 -24.84
N GLN A 122 0.64 -3.36 -25.18
CA GLN A 122 -0.35 -3.38 -26.25
C GLN A 122 0.38 -3.60 -27.58
N GLU A 123 0.07 -4.70 -28.28
CA GLU A 123 0.33 -4.82 -29.73
C GLU A 123 -0.64 -3.96 -30.54
#